data_AF-A0AAI9HP13-F1
#
_entry.id   AF-A0AAI9HP13-F1
#
_cell.length_a   1.000
_cell.length_b   1.000
_cell.length_c   1.000
_cell.angle_alpha   90.00
_cell.angle_beta   90.00
_cell.angle_gamma   90.00
#
_symmetry.space_group_name_H-M   'P 1'
#
loop_
_entity.id
_entity.type
_entity.pdbx_description
1 polymer ?
#
loop_
_entity_poly.entity_id
_entity_poly.type
_entity_poly.pdbx_seq_one_letter_code
_entity_poly.pdbx_strand_id
1 'polypeptide(L)'
;MHDNTLHYFEQQRQLLLDGLEAFRRQHPHQAQLLGISGQTITDPQLRALLDGVAYLTGLTAQQLSLTAPQLTETLVRTVFPDYLRPVPALLPVVFTPQAAAQTQILTAETPFTTHTAAGETIHWRTQHPLTLMPLAITAQQFIPQAAGYTEQEESRTAACSLQLTFSVTVPGVSLSELNLTSLTLHFTGDGDLP
;
A
#
# COMPACT_ATOMS: atom_id res chain seq x y z
N MET A 1 -14.15 2.11 -25.25
CA MET A 1 -15.16 2.99 -24.65
C MET A 1 -16.45 2.18 -24.60
N HIS A 2 -16.73 1.49 -23.48
CA HIS A 2 -17.99 0.74 -23.37
C HIS A 2 -19.14 1.76 -23.42
N ASP A 3 -20.09 1.56 -24.33
CA ASP A 3 -21.22 2.46 -24.52
C ASP A 3 -22.23 2.28 -23.36
N ASN A 4 -21.86 2.79 -22.19
CA ASN A 4 -22.62 2.70 -20.95
C ASN A 4 -23.87 3.62 -20.98
N THR A 5 -24.07 4.35 -22.08
CA THR A 5 -25.19 5.27 -22.29
C THR A 5 -26.54 4.54 -22.20
N LEU A 6 -26.62 3.34 -22.77
CA LEU A 6 -27.83 2.52 -22.72
C LEU A 6 -28.18 2.13 -21.27
N HIS A 7 -27.18 1.74 -20.48
CA HIS A 7 -27.38 1.38 -19.07
C HIS A 7 -27.93 2.57 -18.26
N TYR A 8 -27.33 3.76 -18.39
CA TYR A 8 -27.82 4.96 -17.71
C TYR A 8 -29.21 5.37 -18.19
N PHE A 9 -29.48 5.27 -19.50
CA PHE A 9 -30.81 5.51 -20.04
C PHE A 9 -31.85 4.55 -19.43
N GLU A 10 -31.58 3.25 -19.43
CA GLU A 10 -32.51 2.24 -18.88
C GLU A 10 -32.73 2.44 -17.38
N GLN A 11 -31.67 2.75 -16.64
CA GLN A 11 -31.75 3.06 -15.22
C GLN A 11 -32.61 4.30 -14.95
N GLN A 12 -32.37 5.41 -15.66
CA GLN A 12 -33.16 6.64 -15.47
C GLN A 12 -34.61 6.46 -15.94
N ARG A 13 -34.83 5.69 -17.01
CA ARG A 13 -36.16 5.32 -17.47
C ARG A 13 -36.92 4.53 -16.39
N GLN A 14 -36.28 3.56 -15.75
CA GLN A 14 -36.90 2.82 -14.66
C GLN A 14 -37.23 3.72 -13.47
N LEU A 15 -36.31 4.61 -13.07
CA LEU A 15 -36.55 5.59 -12.00
C LEU A 15 -37.73 6.52 -12.31
N LEU A 16 -37.87 6.95 -13.56
CA LEU A 16 -39.02 7.74 -14.00
C LEU A 16 -40.33 6.93 -13.89
N LEU A 17 -40.34 5.67 -14.34
CA LEU A 17 -41.52 4.81 -14.24
C LEU A 17 -41.94 4.55 -12.78
N ASP A 18 -40.98 4.32 -11.89
CA ASP A 18 -41.24 4.17 -10.46
C ASP A 18 -41.78 5.47 -9.85
N GLY A 19 -41.23 6.61 -10.27
CA GLY A 19 -41.70 7.96 -9.90
C GLY A 19 -43.13 8.26 -10.38
N LEU A 20 -43.51 7.79 -11.58
CA LEU A 20 -44.88 7.93 -12.10
C LEU A 20 -45.89 7.15 -11.25
N GLU A 21 -45.53 5.95 -10.80
CA GLU A 21 -46.40 5.17 -9.91
C GLU A 21 -46.56 5.88 -8.56
N ALA A 22 -45.49 6.45 -8.01
CA ALA A 22 -45.57 7.27 -6.80
C ALA A 22 -46.45 8.51 -7.00
N PHE A 23 -46.26 9.24 -8.11
CA PHE A 23 -47.09 10.40 -8.48
C PHE A 23 -48.56 10.03 -8.62
N ARG A 24 -48.87 8.92 -9.29
CA ARG A 24 -50.23 8.42 -9.47
C ARG A 24 -50.92 8.12 -8.14
N ARG A 25 -50.22 7.53 -7.16
CA ARG A 25 -50.78 7.25 -5.83
C ARG A 25 -51.12 8.53 -5.07
N GLN A 26 -50.31 9.57 -5.22
CA GLN A 26 -50.52 10.86 -4.54
C GLN A 26 -51.55 11.74 -5.27
N HIS A 27 -51.60 11.66 -6.59
CA HIS A 27 -52.37 12.53 -7.48
C HIS A 27 -53.14 11.73 -8.54
N PRO A 28 -54.13 10.91 -8.12
CA PRO A 28 -54.80 9.96 -9.02
C PRO A 28 -55.59 10.65 -10.12
N HIS A 29 -56.26 11.78 -9.80
CA HIS A 29 -57.03 12.54 -10.79
C HIS A 29 -56.14 13.13 -11.88
N GLN A 30 -55.01 13.75 -11.51
CA GLN A 30 -54.04 14.28 -12.49
C GLN A 30 -53.39 13.17 -13.31
N ALA A 31 -53.03 12.05 -12.69
CA ALA A 31 -52.41 10.93 -13.40
C ALA A 31 -53.36 10.29 -14.42
N GLN A 32 -54.66 10.23 -14.12
CA GLN A 32 -55.68 9.77 -15.06
C GLN A 32 -55.80 10.71 -16.27
N LEU A 33 -55.77 12.03 -16.07
CA LEU A 33 -55.78 13.01 -17.16
C LEU A 33 -54.58 12.89 -18.09
N LEU A 34 -53.43 12.46 -17.57
CA LEU A 34 -52.19 12.24 -18.32
C LEU A 34 -52.11 10.82 -18.94
N GLY A 35 -53.12 9.96 -18.75
CA GLY A 35 -53.11 8.60 -19.28
C GLY A 35 -52.04 7.69 -18.64
N ILE A 36 -51.72 7.92 -17.36
CA ILE A 36 -50.77 7.12 -16.59
C ILE A 36 -51.54 6.01 -15.86
N SER A 37 -51.20 4.76 -16.15
CA SER A 37 -51.78 3.57 -15.51
C SER A 37 -50.66 2.67 -14.99
N GLY A 38 -50.40 2.72 -13.68
CA GLY A 38 -49.24 2.03 -13.10
C GLY A 38 -47.93 2.57 -13.68
N GLN A 39 -47.07 1.67 -14.14
CA GLN A 39 -45.84 1.98 -14.89
C GLN A 39 -46.04 2.05 -16.41
N THR A 40 -47.29 2.15 -16.88
CA THR A 40 -47.61 2.24 -18.31
C THR A 40 -48.18 3.61 -18.65
N ILE A 41 -47.81 4.12 -19.82
CA ILE A 41 -48.27 5.38 -20.36
C ILE A 41 -49.03 5.06 -21.64
N THR A 42 -50.30 5.46 -21.70
CA THR A 42 -51.16 5.12 -22.85
C THR A 42 -50.90 6.03 -24.05
N ASP A 43 -50.46 7.27 -23.82
CA ASP A 43 -50.14 8.23 -24.89
C ASP A 43 -48.71 8.01 -25.44
N PRO A 44 -48.55 7.65 -26.74
CA PRO A 44 -47.24 7.48 -27.35
C PRO A 44 -46.36 8.74 -27.32
N GLN A 45 -46.94 9.94 -27.39
CA GLN A 45 -46.19 11.20 -27.37
C GLN A 45 -45.60 11.47 -26.00
N LEU A 46 -46.41 11.28 -24.94
CA LEU A 46 -45.95 11.38 -23.56
C LEU A 46 -44.88 10.31 -23.27
N ARG A 47 -45.03 9.11 -23.82
CA ARG A 47 -44.02 8.07 -23.68
C ARG A 47 -42.69 8.46 -24.34
N ALA A 48 -42.73 8.93 -25.59
CA ALA A 48 -41.52 9.39 -26.29
C ALA A 48 -40.86 10.58 -25.57
N LEU A 49 -41.66 11.49 -25.00
CA LEU A 49 -41.15 12.59 -24.18
C LEU A 49 -40.41 12.07 -22.95
N LEU A 50 -40.99 11.11 -22.22
CA LEU A 50 -40.37 10.54 -21.02
C LEU A 50 -39.13 9.70 -21.33
N ASP A 51 -39.12 8.96 -22.44
CA ASP A 51 -37.91 8.30 -22.93
C ASP A 51 -36.84 9.36 -23.31
N GLY A 52 -37.22 10.49 -23.91
CA GLY A 52 -36.32 11.62 -24.14
C GLY A 52 -35.75 12.24 -22.86
N VAL A 53 -36.57 12.40 -21.81
CA VAL A 53 -36.13 12.86 -20.48
C VAL A 53 -35.18 11.83 -19.84
N ALA A 54 -35.50 10.54 -19.91
CA ALA A 54 -34.64 9.46 -19.43
C ALA A 54 -33.27 9.49 -20.12
N TYR A 55 -33.23 9.80 -21.42
CA TYR A 55 -31.99 9.92 -22.16
C TYR A 55 -31.14 11.11 -21.69
N LEU A 56 -31.73 12.31 -21.59
CA LEU A 56 -30.99 13.51 -21.15
C LEU A 56 -30.51 13.40 -19.69
N THR A 57 -31.34 12.85 -18.81
CA THR A 57 -30.96 12.60 -17.41
C THR A 57 -29.93 11.48 -17.31
N GLY A 58 -30.01 10.46 -18.17
CA GLY A 58 -29.02 9.39 -18.28
C GLY A 58 -27.65 9.91 -18.68
N LEU A 59 -27.57 10.79 -19.68
CA LEU A 59 -26.33 11.47 -20.07
C LEU A 59 -25.75 12.30 -18.92
N THR A 60 -26.61 12.99 -18.18
CA THR A 60 -26.19 13.80 -17.02
C THR A 60 -25.64 12.92 -15.90
N ALA A 61 -26.32 11.82 -15.58
CA ALA A 61 -25.89 10.85 -14.57
C ALA A 61 -24.56 10.18 -14.97
N GLN A 62 -24.42 9.81 -16.25
CA GLN A 62 -23.17 9.29 -16.80
C GLN A 62 -22.04 10.30 -16.62
N GLN A 63 -22.26 11.56 -16.99
CA GLN A 63 -21.27 12.61 -16.84
C GLN A 63 -20.87 12.79 -15.37
N LEU A 64 -21.85 12.84 -14.45
CA LEU A 64 -21.58 12.98 -13.03
C LEU A 64 -20.75 11.82 -12.46
N SER A 65 -21.07 10.59 -12.85
CA SER A 65 -20.32 9.39 -12.45
C SER A 65 -18.87 9.43 -12.92
N LEU A 66 -18.58 10.05 -14.08
CA LEU A 66 -17.22 10.21 -14.58
C LEU A 66 -16.44 11.29 -13.80
N THR A 67 -17.09 12.35 -13.35
CA THR A 67 -16.43 13.45 -12.62
C THR A 67 -16.27 13.17 -11.12
N ALA A 68 -17.12 12.33 -10.53
CA ALA A 68 -17.11 12.07 -9.08
C ALA A 68 -15.76 11.53 -8.53
N PRO A 69 -15.06 10.59 -9.20
CA PRO A 69 -13.75 10.13 -8.74
C PRO A 69 -12.69 11.24 -8.73
N GLN A 70 -12.71 12.13 -9.73
CA GLN A 70 -11.76 13.24 -9.85
C GLN A 70 -11.91 14.24 -8.69
N LEU A 71 -13.15 14.54 -8.30
CA LEU A 71 -13.43 15.37 -7.13
C LEU A 71 -12.92 14.72 -5.85
N THR A 72 -13.17 13.43 -5.68
CA THR A 72 -12.72 12.68 -4.50
C THR A 72 -11.20 12.66 -4.41
N GLU A 73 -10.50 12.39 -5.52
CA GLU A 73 -9.03 12.45 -5.57
C GLU A 73 -8.51 13.84 -5.21
N THR A 74 -9.12 14.90 -5.74
CA THR A 74 -8.72 16.29 -5.47
C THR A 74 -8.86 16.65 -3.99
N LEU A 75 -9.96 16.20 -3.35
CA LEU A 75 -10.17 16.39 -1.91
C LEU A 75 -9.11 15.64 -1.09
N VAL A 76 -8.84 14.37 -1.42
CA VAL A 76 -7.81 13.58 -0.73
C VAL A 76 -6.43 14.24 -0.89
N ARG A 77 -6.07 14.72 -2.08
CA ARG A 77 -4.81 15.45 -2.32
C ARG A 77 -4.67 16.71 -1.46
N THR A 78 -5.80 17.36 -1.13
CA THR A 78 -5.81 18.59 -0.34
C THR A 78 -5.72 18.31 1.16
N VAL A 79 -6.46 17.31 1.66
CA VAL A 79 -6.55 17.01 3.10
C VAL A 79 -5.44 16.06 3.56
N PHE A 80 -5.08 15.07 2.74
CA PHE A 80 -4.09 14.03 3.04
C PHE A 80 -3.13 13.82 1.86
N PRO A 81 -2.27 14.81 1.54
CA PRO A 81 -1.39 14.77 0.37
C PRO A 81 -0.43 13.56 0.37
N ASP A 82 -0.04 13.09 1.56
CA ASP A 82 0.91 11.98 1.71
C ASP A 82 0.29 10.61 1.43
N TYR A 83 -1.03 10.47 1.52
CA TYR A 83 -1.72 9.17 1.33
C TYR A 83 -1.70 8.69 -0.12
N LEU A 84 -1.61 9.63 -1.06
CA LEU A 84 -1.56 9.35 -2.50
C LEU A 84 -0.13 9.33 -3.04
N ARG A 85 0.89 9.49 -2.18
CA ARG A 85 2.29 9.40 -2.62
C ARG A 85 2.64 7.94 -2.88
N PRO A 86 3.25 7.63 -4.04
CA PRO A 86 3.75 6.29 -4.29
C PRO A 86 4.86 5.97 -3.28
N VAL A 87 4.83 4.75 -2.74
CA VAL A 87 5.93 4.25 -1.92
C VAL A 87 7.09 3.91 -2.87
N PRO A 88 8.29 4.49 -2.67
CA PRO A 88 9.43 4.17 -3.51
C PRO A 88 9.84 2.70 -3.30
N ALA A 89 10.59 2.15 -4.26
CA ALA A 89 11.21 0.85 -4.05
C ALA A 89 12.15 0.91 -2.83
N LEU A 90 12.13 -0.16 -2.02
CA LEU A 90 12.99 -0.33 -0.84
C LEU A 90 13.81 -1.61 -1.02
N LEU A 91 15.06 -1.58 -0.59
CA LEU A 91 16.00 -2.69 -0.75
C LEU A 91 16.84 -2.85 0.52
N PRO A 92 16.81 -4.02 1.19
CA PRO A 92 17.82 -4.35 2.19
C PRO A 92 19.18 -4.50 1.52
N VAL A 93 20.20 -3.85 2.05
CA VAL A 93 21.57 -3.88 1.53
C VAL A 93 22.56 -4.11 2.67
N VAL A 94 23.56 -4.95 2.42
CA VAL A 94 24.65 -5.20 3.36
C VAL A 94 25.90 -4.48 2.87
N PHE A 95 26.44 -3.60 3.70
CA PHE A 95 27.71 -2.93 3.44
C PHE A 95 28.83 -3.63 4.21
N THR A 96 29.74 -4.27 3.49
CA THR A 96 30.89 -4.94 4.10
C THR A 96 32.11 -4.00 4.05
N PRO A 97 32.69 -3.60 5.19
CA PRO A 97 33.91 -2.81 5.20
C PRO A 97 35.08 -3.61 4.61
N GLN A 98 36.02 -2.92 3.98
CA GLN A 98 37.25 -3.55 3.50
C GLN A 98 38.07 -4.12 4.67
N ALA A 99 38.84 -5.19 4.43
CA ALA A 99 39.53 -5.95 5.47
C ALA A 99 40.53 -5.14 6.33
N ALA A 100 41.00 -3.98 5.86
CA ALA A 100 41.91 -3.10 6.62
C ALA A 100 41.21 -1.83 7.15
N ALA A 101 39.91 -1.70 6.96
CA ALA A 101 39.17 -0.51 7.37
C ALA A 101 38.91 -0.54 8.88
N GLN A 102 39.27 0.56 9.55
CA GLN A 102 38.77 0.85 10.90
C GLN A 102 37.26 1.10 10.88
N THR A 103 36.65 1.21 12.05
CA THR A 103 35.23 1.59 12.17
C THR A 103 34.94 2.88 11.41
N GLN A 104 33.97 2.84 10.49
CA GLN A 104 33.56 3.96 9.65
C GLN A 104 32.07 4.25 9.85
N ILE A 105 31.69 5.51 9.71
CA ILE A 105 30.29 5.92 9.72
C ILE A 105 29.91 6.28 8.29
N LEU A 106 29.03 5.48 7.70
CA LEU A 106 28.34 5.82 6.47
C LEU A 106 27.20 6.77 6.84
N THR A 107 27.17 7.96 6.25
CA THR A 107 26.10 8.92 6.54
C THR A 107 24.76 8.45 5.96
N ALA A 108 23.66 8.97 6.50
CA ALA A 108 22.38 8.87 5.80
C ALA A 108 22.47 9.52 4.42
N GLU A 109 21.55 9.15 3.54
CA GLU A 109 21.44 9.62 2.16
C GLU A 109 22.66 9.30 1.27
N THR A 110 23.48 8.32 1.68
CA THR A 110 24.64 7.92 0.87
C THR A 110 24.17 7.22 -0.40
N PRO A 111 24.53 7.73 -1.59
CA PRO A 111 24.06 7.17 -2.86
C PRO A 111 24.80 5.87 -3.21
N PHE A 112 24.08 4.92 -3.77
CA PHE A 112 24.65 3.72 -4.41
C PHE A 112 23.78 3.28 -5.60
N THR A 113 24.32 2.39 -6.43
CA THR A 113 23.63 1.94 -7.64
C THR A 113 23.60 0.43 -7.75
N THR A 114 22.51 -0.10 -8.31
CA THR A 114 22.42 -1.50 -8.75
C THR A 114 22.05 -1.54 -10.22
N HIS A 115 22.25 -2.70 -10.85
CA HIS A 115 21.85 -2.92 -12.24
C HIS A 115 20.74 -3.97 -12.31
N THR A 116 19.75 -3.73 -13.17
CA THR A 116 18.72 -4.73 -13.49
C THR A 116 19.29 -5.82 -14.40
N ALA A 117 18.56 -6.93 -14.55
CA ALA A 117 18.91 -7.97 -15.53
C ALA A 117 18.93 -7.44 -16.98
N ALA A 118 18.18 -6.36 -17.25
CA ALA A 118 18.16 -5.67 -18.54
C ALA A 118 19.29 -4.62 -18.70
N GLY A 119 20.13 -4.43 -17.67
CA GLY A 119 21.27 -3.50 -17.70
C GLY A 119 20.94 -2.06 -17.31
N GLU A 120 19.71 -1.78 -16.85
CA GLU A 120 19.33 -0.44 -16.39
C GLU A 120 19.93 -0.15 -15.01
N THR A 121 20.40 1.08 -14.80
CA THR A 121 20.94 1.53 -13.52
C THR A 121 19.83 2.06 -12.62
N ILE A 122 19.69 1.48 -11.43
CA ILE A 122 18.79 1.99 -10.39
C ILE A 122 19.63 2.73 -9.34
N HIS A 123 19.16 3.92 -8.97
CA HIS A 123 19.79 4.77 -7.96
C HIS A 123 19.09 4.61 -6.62
N TRP A 124 19.89 4.35 -5.59
CA TRP A 124 19.44 4.15 -4.22
C TRP A 124 20.15 5.14 -3.28
N ARG A 125 19.56 5.34 -2.10
CA ARG A 125 20.19 6.07 -0.99
C ARG A 125 19.93 5.35 0.31
N THR A 126 20.90 5.39 1.23
CA THR A 126 20.71 4.91 2.61
C THR A 126 19.73 5.84 3.34
N GLN A 127 18.83 5.29 4.17
CA GLN A 127 17.87 6.11 4.93
C GLN A 127 18.41 6.57 6.29
N HIS A 128 19.38 5.84 6.84
CA HIS A 128 19.93 6.07 8.17
C HIS A 128 21.45 5.99 8.13
N PRO A 129 22.15 6.66 9.08
CA PRO A 129 23.58 6.47 9.22
C PRO A 129 23.87 5.02 9.65
N LEU A 130 24.93 4.43 9.09
CA LEU A 130 25.37 3.07 9.39
C LEU A 130 26.78 3.09 9.95
N THR A 131 27.00 2.39 11.06
CA THR A 131 28.34 2.17 11.61
C THR A 131 28.91 0.87 11.04
N LEU A 132 29.85 1.00 10.11
CA LEU A 132 30.56 -0.13 9.50
C LEU A 132 31.71 -0.52 10.43
N MET A 133 31.57 -1.66 11.08
CA MET A 133 32.59 -2.21 11.98
C MET A 133 33.34 -3.35 11.31
N PRO A 134 34.63 -3.56 11.59
CA PRO A 134 35.41 -4.66 11.06
C PRO A 134 35.04 -5.99 11.76
N LEU A 135 33.77 -6.34 11.74
CA LEU A 135 33.20 -7.54 12.33
C LEU A 135 32.48 -8.34 11.26
N ALA A 136 32.71 -9.64 11.26
CA ALA A 136 31.96 -10.58 10.43
C ALA A 136 31.35 -11.66 11.32
N ILE A 137 30.11 -12.04 11.05
CA ILE A 137 29.48 -13.22 11.67
C ILE A 137 30.05 -14.44 10.94
N THR A 138 30.74 -15.32 11.67
CA THR A 138 31.38 -16.52 11.12
C THR A 138 30.60 -17.79 11.37
N ALA A 139 29.81 -17.82 12.44
CA ALA A 139 28.92 -18.93 12.75
C ALA A 139 27.67 -18.45 13.47
N GLN A 140 26.58 -19.17 13.25
CA GLN A 140 25.30 -18.99 13.93
C GLN A 140 24.74 -20.36 14.28
N GLN A 141 24.26 -20.54 15.51
CA GLN A 141 23.69 -21.80 15.98
C GLN A 141 22.47 -21.54 16.85
N PHE A 142 21.35 -22.15 16.46
CA PHE A 142 20.13 -22.20 17.28
C PHE A 142 20.15 -23.44 18.16
N ILE A 143 19.88 -23.26 19.46
CA ILE A 143 19.88 -24.32 20.47
C ILE A 143 18.46 -24.36 21.07
N PRO A 144 17.61 -25.33 20.68
CA PRO A 144 16.18 -25.38 21.01
C PRO A 144 15.84 -25.72 22.47
N GLN A 145 16.85 -26.00 23.29
CA GLN A 145 16.68 -26.29 24.72
C GLN A 145 17.98 -25.94 25.46
N ALA A 146 18.11 -24.69 25.90
CA ALA A 146 19.26 -24.24 26.65
C ALA A 146 19.04 -24.50 28.15
N ALA A 147 19.77 -25.44 28.73
CA ALA A 147 19.80 -25.61 30.18
C ALA A 147 20.56 -24.43 30.80
N GLY A 148 19.83 -23.47 31.38
CA GLY A 148 20.34 -22.42 32.25
C GLY A 148 21.51 -21.60 31.69
N TYR A 149 21.26 -20.37 31.26
CA TYR A 149 22.36 -19.43 31.01
C TYR A 149 22.70 -18.73 32.33
N THR A 150 23.95 -18.84 32.78
CA THR A 150 24.47 -18.04 33.90
C THR A 150 25.00 -16.72 33.37
N GLU A 151 24.18 -15.68 33.43
CA GLU A 151 24.63 -14.29 33.33
C GLU A 151 24.63 -13.67 34.73
N GLN A 152 25.76 -13.08 35.14
CA GLN A 152 25.88 -12.29 36.37
C GLN A 152 25.27 -12.96 37.63
N GLU A 153 25.58 -14.23 37.88
CA GLU A 153 25.11 -15.00 39.05
C GLU A 153 23.59 -15.23 39.15
N GLU A 154 22.80 -14.84 38.14
CA GLU A 154 21.38 -15.19 38.03
C GLU A 154 21.19 -16.35 37.06
N SER A 155 20.59 -17.45 37.54
CA SER A 155 20.19 -18.57 36.66
C SER A 155 18.87 -18.24 35.99
N ARG A 156 18.90 -17.93 34.69
CA ARG A 156 17.69 -17.79 33.87
C ARG A 156 17.46 -19.06 33.07
N THR A 157 16.23 -19.59 33.13
CA THR A 157 15.83 -20.73 32.30
C THR A 157 15.30 -20.20 30.99
N ALA A 158 16.09 -20.30 29.92
CA ALA A 158 15.64 -19.95 28.58
C ALA A 158 15.11 -21.20 27.86
N ALA A 159 14.00 -21.08 27.13
CA ALA A 159 13.49 -22.18 26.33
C ALA A 159 14.46 -22.55 25.18
N CYS A 160 15.19 -21.57 24.64
CA CYS A 160 16.18 -21.75 23.59
C CYS A 160 17.27 -20.67 23.68
N SER A 161 18.38 -20.84 22.95
CA SER A 161 19.43 -19.82 22.80
C SER A 161 19.93 -19.72 21.36
N LEU A 162 20.26 -18.51 20.92
CA LEU A 162 20.95 -18.24 19.66
C LEU A 162 22.39 -17.86 19.96
N GLN A 163 23.33 -18.69 19.51
CA GLN A 163 24.76 -18.41 19.61
C GLN A 163 25.26 -17.81 18.29
N LEU A 164 25.86 -16.61 18.38
CA LEU A 164 26.48 -15.92 17.25
C LEU A 164 27.98 -15.79 17.51
N THR A 165 28.80 -16.26 16.57
CA THR A 165 30.26 -16.14 16.63
C THR A 165 30.70 -15.04 15.69
N PHE A 166 31.49 -14.09 16.22
CA PHE A 166 32.03 -12.97 15.46
C PHE A 166 33.55 -13.12 15.30
N SER A 167 34.08 -12.68 14.16
CA SER A 167 35.52 -12.47 13.97
C SER A 167 35.81 -11.01 13.62
N VAL A 168 36.97 -10.53 14.06
CA VAL A 168 37.49 -9.23 13.63
C VAL A 168 38.13 -9.42 12.26
N THR A 169 37.71 -8.62 11.27
CA THR A 169 38.22 -8.73 9.89
C THR A 169 39.58 -8.08 9.70
N VAL A 170 39.96 -7.16 10.61
CA VAL A 170 41.26 -6.48 10.59
C VAL A 170 42.32 -7.33 11.30
N PRO A 171 43.45 -7.64 10.63
CA PRO A 171 44.50 -8.46 11.22
C PRO A 171 45.18 -7.73 12.39
N GLY A 172 45.38 -8.45 13.50
CA GLY A 172 46.13 -7.96 14.66
C GLY A 172 45.34 -7.06 15.61
N VAL A 173 44.06 -6.79 15.36
CA VAL A 173 43.18 -6.02 16.24
C VAL A 173 42.34 -6.97 17.08
N SER A 174 42.31 -6.77 18.40
CA SER A 174 41.44 -7.53 19.30
C SER A 174 40.03 -6.95 19.35
N LEU A 175 39.03 -7.77 19.71
CA LEU A 175 37.65 -7.31 19.87
C LEU A 175 37.54 -6.18 20.92
N SER A 176 38.34 -6.26 21.98
CA SER A 176 38.35 -5.29 23.08
C SER A 176 38.82 -3.89 22.67
N GLU A 177 39.59 -3.78 21.57
CA GLU A 177 40.04 -2.50 21.02
C GLU A 177 38.95 -1.80 20.18
N LEU A 178 37.98 -2.57 19.68
CA LEU A 178 36.78 -2.03 19.06
C LEU A 178 35.87 -1.60 20.22
N ASN A 179 35.89 -0.31 20.58
CA ASN A 179 35.05 0.29 21.63
C ASN A 179 33.53 0.10 21.35
N LEU A 180 33.04 -1.12 21.49
CA LEU A 180 31.70 -1.60 21.17
C LEU A 180 30.75 -1.17 22.29
N THR A 181 30.03 -0.08 22.08
CA THR A 181 28.98 0.39 22.99
C THR A 181 27.59 -0.12 22.60
N SER A 182 27.35 -0.32 21.30
CA SER A 182 26.10 -0.83 20.75
C SER A 182 26.37 -1.60 19.46
N LEU A 183 25.68 -2.74 19.28
CA LEU A 183 25.73 -3.53 18.05
C LEU A 183 24.29 -3.75 17.54
N THR A 184 24.01 -3.24 16.35
CA THR A 184 22.71 -3.43 15.70
C THR A 184 22.76 -4.68 14.84
N LEU A 185 21.90 -5.65 15.12
CA LEU A 185 21.74 -6.88 14.34
C LEU A 185 20.41 -6.84 13.58
N HIS A 186 20.47 -7.10 12.28
CA HIS A 186 19.28 -7.24 11.44
C HIS A 186 19.04 -8.72 11.16
N PHE A 187 17.91 -9.23 11.63
CA PHE A 187 17.47 -10.59 11.36
C PHE A 187 16.57 -10.60 10.15
N THR A 188 16.92 -11.40 9.15
CA THR A 188 16.08 -11.69 7.99
C THR A 188 15.66 -13.15 8.08
N GLY A 189 14.38 -13.44 7.91
CA GLY A 189 13.86 -14.80 7.88
C GLY A 189 12.56 -14.86 7.11
N ASP A 190 12.34 -15.96 6.39
CA ASP A 190 11.15 -16.16 5.57
C ASP A 190 9.91 -16.59 6.39
N GLY A 191 10.01 -16.59 7.73
CA GLY A 191 8.90 -16.96 8.63
C GLY A 191 8.53 -18.45 8.65
N ASP A 192 9.09 -19.25 7.74
CA ASP A 192 8.83 -20.69 7.62
C ASP A 192 9.68 -21.57 8.56
N LEU A 193 10.64 -20.99 9.27
CA LEU A 193 11.41 -21.66 10.33
C LEU A 193 11.20 -20.93 11.66
N PRO A 194 11.03 -21.68 12.77
CA PRO A 194 10.81 -21.11 14.10
C PRO A 194 11.99 -20.27 14.60
#